data_AF-A0A2P2I1H6-F1
#
_entry.id   AF-A0A2P2I1H6-F1
#
_cell.length_a   1.000
_cell.length_b   1.000
_cell.length_c   1.000
_cell.angle_alpha   90.00
_cell.angle_beta   90.00
_cell.angle_gamma   90.00
#
_symmetry.space_group_name_H-M   'P 1'
#
loop_
_entity.id
_entity.type
_entity.pdbx_description
1 polymer ?
#
loop_
_entity_poly.entity_id
_entity_poly.type
_entity_poly.pdbx_seq_one_letter_code
_entity_poly.pdbx_strand_id
1 'polypeptide(L)'
;ELIKALAGKYNFTYTMVLPYDGNWGNAMPNGSFNGMIGMVQREWVDMAMAGFTITQSRATVVDFTHAFYEEPTTILIPMPKEKASALACFEPFSYQVWMLILGSVVLVGPILWLLTEGTGDWAPILYPTMSRKASVLRYMWDVGFALTAQGNRMRLNESSRVLLGIWWTYAIILIYTYTGTLIASLTVPRVASHIESLEELA
;
A
#
# COMPACT_ATOMS: atom_id res chain seq x y z
N GLU A 1 18.48 27.73 24.54
CA GLU A 1 19.82 27.18 24.25
C GLU A 1 20.70 28.03 23.32
N LEU A 2 20.30 28.38 22.08
CA LEU A 2 21.19 29.10 21.16
C LEU A 2 21.70 30.46 21.71
N ILE A 3 20.81 31.33 22.18
CA ILE A 3 21.22 32.63 22.76
C ILE A 3 22.13 32.47 23.99
N LYS A 4 21.90 31.42 24.79
CA LYS A 4 22.72 31.11 25.97
C LYS A 4 24.14 30.70 25.57
N ALA A 5 24.29 29.94 24.49
CA ALA A 5 25.58 29.58 23.94
C ALA A 5 26.33 30.80 23.37
N LEU A 6 25.62 31.69 22.67
CA LEU A 6 26.19 32.95 22.17
C LEU A 6 26.62 33.87 23.32
N ALA A 7 25.78 34.02 24.34
CA ALA A 7 26.08 34.79 25.54
C ALA A 7 27.35 34.29 26.24
N GLY A 8 27.54 32.97 26.35
CA GLY A 8 28.76 32.37 26.90
C GLY A 8 30.00 32.60 26.03
N LYS A 9 29.86 32.55 24.69
CA LYS A 9 30.98 32.74 23.76
C LYS A 9 31.43 34.20 23.63
N TYR A 10 30.48 35.14 23.61
CA TYR A 10 30.73 36.57 23.38
C TYR A 10 30.66 37.40 24.66
N ASN A 11 30.42 36.77 25.81
CA ASN A 11 30.40 37.38 27.14
C ASN A 11 29.44 38.57 27.27
N PHE A 12 28.17 38.38 26.88
CA PHE A 12 27.11 39.39 27.06
C PHE A 12 25.96 38.85 27.94
N THR A 13 25.24 39.76 28.58
CA THR A 13 23.98 39.47 29.29
C THR A 13 22.79 39.83 28.43
N TYR A 14 21.66 39.17 28.63
CA TYR A 14 20.44 39.40 27.85
C TYR A 14 19.21 39.38 28.75
N THR A 15 18.17 40.10 28.34
CA THR A 15 16.83 40.01 28.90
C THR A 15 15.86 39.62 27.80
N MET A 16 14.97 38.67 28.09
CA MET A 16 13.99 38.21 27.11
C MET A 16 12.72 39.03 27.25
N VAL A 17 12.27 39.59 26.13
CA VAL A 17 11.03 40.35 26.03
C VAL A 17 10.14 39.70 24.99
N LEU A 18 8.86 39.52 25.31
CA LEU A 18 7.87 39.01 24.38
C LEU A 18 7.31 40.14 23.51
N PRO A 19 6.93 39.87 22.25
CA PRO A 19 6.30 40.87 21.41
C PRO A 19 4.97 41.33 22.00
N TYR A 20 4.70 42.64 21.91
CA TYR A 20 3.50 43.26 22.48
C TYR A 20 2.18 42.77 21.84
N ASP A 21 2.25 42.24 20.62
CA ASP A 21 1.11 41.77 19.82
C ASP A 21 1.13 40.26 19.54
N GLY A 22 2.14 39.53 20.03
CA GLY A 22 2.30 38.10 19.77
C GLY A 22 2.68 37.75 18.32
N ASN A 23 2.95 38.73 17.46
CA ASN A 23 3.21 38.51 16.04
C ASN A 23 4.72 38.48 15.72
N TRP A 24 5.04 37.79 14.62
CA TRP A 24 6.40 37.73 14.08
C TRP A 24 6.82 39.06 13.46
N GLY A 25 5.93 39.65 12.67
CA GLY A 25 6.13 40.92 11.99
C GLY A 25 5.70 40.86 10.53
N ASN A 26 4.58 41.54 10.28
CA ASN A 26 3.94 41.73 8.99
C ASN A 26 4.14 43.19 8.56
N ALA A 27 4.25 43.38 7.24
CA ALA A 27 4.33 44.72 6.66
C ALA A 27 3.01 45.46 6.89
N MET A 28 3.10 46.69 7.36
CA MET A 28 1.97 47.59 7.51
C MET A 28 1.87 48.57 6.33
N PRO A 29 0.70 49.16 6.06
CA PRO A 29 0.49 50.08 4.93
C PRO A 29 1.41 51.32 4.96
N ASN A 30 1.90 51.70 6.14
CA ASN A 30 2.80 52.84 6.34
C ASN A 30 4.28 52.50 6.06
N GLY A 31 4.60 51.29 5.58
CA GLY A 31 5.97 50.83 5.31
C GLY A 31 6.74 50.35 6.55
N SER A 32 6.15 50.44 7.75
CA SER A 32 6.73 49.86 8.98
C SER A 32 6.24 48.43 9.21
N PHE A 33 6.89 47.71 10.12
CA PHE A 33 6.50 46.37 10.53
C PHE A 33 5.89 46.37 11.93
N ASN A 34 4.98 45.43 12.20
CA ASN A 34 4.53 45.11 13.57
C ASN A 34 5.35 43.93 14.14
N GLY A 35 4.93 43.37 15.27
CA GLY A 35 5.58 42.21 15.87
C GLY A 35 7.07 42.39 16.21
N MET A 36 7.77 41.28 16.30
CA MET A 36 9.20 41.25 16.62
C MET A 36 10.05 42.03 15.60
N ILE A 37 9.76 41.94 14.30
CA ILE A 37 10.47 42.76 13.28
C ILE A 37 10.29 44.26 13.54
N GLY A 38 9.06 44.67 13.86
CA GLY A 38 8.75 46.05 14.19
C GLY A 38 9.43 46.56 15.46
N MET A 39 9.67 45.68 16.44
CA MET A 39 10.39 46.04 17.66
C MET A 39 11.88 46.27 17.39
N VAL A 40 12.50 45.46 16.53
CA VAL A 40 13.88 45.68 16.08
C VAL A 40 13.98 46.94 15.24
N GLN A 41 13.05 47.15 14.29
CA GLN A 41 13.02 48.34 13.43
C GLN A 41 12.94 49.65 14.23
N ARG A 42 12.23 49.66 15.36
CA ARG A 42 12.06 50.84 16.24
C ARG A 42 13.10 50.91 17.35
N GLU A 43 14.10 50.02 17.33
CA GLU A 43 15.15 49.91 18.36
C GLU A 43 14.58 49.73 19.78
N TRP A 44 13.41 49.09 19.91
CA TRP A 44 12.86 48.70 21.21
C TRP A 44 13.55 47.46 21.78
N VAL A 45 14.19 46.68 20.92
CA VAL A 45 15.04 45.54 21.25
C VAL A 45 16.26 45.54 20.33
N ASP A 46 17.40 45.09 20.85
CA ASP A 46 18.66 45.04 20.10
C ASP A 46 18.71 43.87 19.10
N MET A 47 17.99 42.79 19.38
CA MET A 47 17.97 41.57 18.57
C MET A 47 16.65 40.82 18.75
N ALA A 48 16.12 40.26 17.66
CA ALA A 48 15.05 39.28 17.70
C ALA A 48 15.58 37.89 17.33
N MET A 49 15.33 36.89 18.18
CA MET A 49 15.71 35.50 17.92
C MET A 49 14.49 34.59 17.96
N ALA A 50 14.08 34.10 16.80
CA ALA A 50 13.01 33.12 16.60
C ALA A 50 13.23 32.40 15.24
N GLY A 51 12.36 31.46 14.89
CA GLY A 51 12.35 30.81 13.56
C GLY A 51 11.90 31.74 12.43
N PHE A 52 12.67 32.78 12.13
CA PHE A 52 12.31 33.75 11.09
C PHE A 52 12.64 33.23 9.69
N THR A 53 11.64 33.28 8.81
CA THR A 53 11.87 33.21 7.37
C THR A 53 12.48 34.52 6.89
N ILE A 54 13.66 34.42 6.26
CA ILE A 54 14.31 35.54 5.56
C ILE A 54 13.49 35.84 4.31
N THR A 55 12.89 37.02 4.25
CA THR A 55 12.09 37.49 3.11
C THR A 55 12.60 38.85 2.67
N GLN A 56 12.45 39.16 1.39
CA GLN A 56 12.95 40.43 0.84
C GLN A 56 12.31 41.65 1.53
N SER A 57 11.02 41.59 1.85
CA SER A 57 10.32 42.69 2.53
C SER A 57 10.80 42.93 3.96
N ARG A 58 11.22 41.88 4.69
CA ARG A 58 11.81 42.04 6.04
C ARG A 58 13.25 42.54 5.95
N ALA A 59 14.02 42.07 4.97
CA ALA A 59 15.41 42.45 4.77
C ALA A 59 15.60 43.93 4.39
N THR A 60 14.54 44.66 3.99
CA THR A 60 14.62 46.11 3.76
C THR A 60 14.59 46.95 5.03
N VAL A 61 14.19 46.38 6.18
CA VAL A 61 14.03 47.12 7.44
C VAL A 61 14.90 46.59 8.57
N VAL A 62 15.39 45.35 8.46
CA VAL A 62 16.29 44.72 9.43
C VAL A 62 17.36 43.88 8.72
N ASP A 63 18.53 43.76 9.33
CA ASP A 63 19.58 42.87 8.87
C ASP A 63 19.44 41.47 9.47
N PHE A 64 19.55 40.44 8.62
CA PHE A 64 19.54 39.04 9.05
C PHE A 64 20.97 38.49 9.14
N THR A 65 21.20 37.55 10.04
CA THR A 65 22.38 36.70 9.99
C THR A 65 22.30 35.74 8.81
N HIS A 66 23.40 35.04 8.52
CA HIS A 66 23.34 33.89 7.62
C HIS A 66 22.32 32.86 8.14
N ALA A 67 21.59 32.24 7.20
CA ALA A 67 20.68 31.15 7.51
C ALA A 67 21.48 29.99 8.12
N PHE A 68 21.02 29.51 9.28
CA PHE A 68 21.63 28.37 9.97
C PHE A 68 20.75 27.11 9.91
N TYR A 69 19.52 27.24 9.40
CA TYR A 69 18.55 26.16 9.24
C TYR A 69 17.69 26.41 8.00
N GLU A 70 17.51 25.38 7.17
CA GLU A 70 16.61 25.39 6.03
C GLU A 70 15.40 24.50 6.36
N GLU A 71 14.21 25.11 6.41
CA GLU A 71 12.95 24.42 6.69
C GLU A 71 12.15 24.25 5.39
N PRO A 72 11.92 23.01 4.92
CA PRO A 72 11.07 22.79 3.75
C PRO A 72 9.59 23.05 4.10
N THR A 73 8.88 23.78 3.23
CA THR A 73 7.42 23.92 3.35
C THR A 73 6.75 22.66 2.81
N THR A 74 5.92 22.01 3.63
CA THR A 74 5.19 20.80 3.26
C THR A 74 3.71 20.91 3.61
N ILE A 75 2.88 20.07 2.99
CA ILE A 75 1.44 19.98 3.27
C ILE A 75 1.20 18.85 4.25
N LEU A 76 0.47 19.14 5.33
CA LEU A 76 0.00 18.14 6.27
C LEU A 76 -1.42 17.69 5.85
N ILE A 77 -1.56 16.41 5.50
CA ILE A 77 -2.86 15.78 5.18
C ILE A 77 -3.25 14.77 6.27
N PRO A 78 -4.56 14.57 6.52
CA PRO A 78 -5.01 13.52 7.43
C PRO A 78 -4.63 12.15 6.87
N MET A 79 -4.31 11.22 7.78
CA MET A 79 -4.04 9.83 7.40
C MET A 79 -5.29 9.24 6.71
N PRO A 80 -5.15 8.64 5.51
CA PRO A 80 -6.30 8.08 4.81
C PRO A 80 -6.86 6.89 5.58
N LYS A 81 -8.19 6.77 5.59
CA LYS A 81 -8.88 5.67 6.25
C LYS A 81 -8.75 4.39 5.43
N GLU A 82 -8.42 3.29 6.10
CA GLU A 82 -8.44 1.96 5.50
C GLU A 82 -9.86 1.61 5.06
N LYS A 83 -10.06 1.36 3.76
CA LYS A 83 -11.33 0.84 3.25
C LYS A 83 -11.27 -0.68 3.31
N ALA A 84 -11.89 -1.27 4.33
CA ALA A 84 -12.16 -2.71 4.33
C ALA A 84 -13.14 -3.02 3.19
N SER A 85 -12.66 -3.67 2.14
CA SER A 85 -13.49 -4.10 1.02
C SER A 85 -13.93 -5.54 1.20
N ALA A 86 -15.24 -5.79 1.15
CA ALA A 86 -15.79 -7.15 1.17
C ALA A 86 -15.31 -8.00 -0.02
N LEU A 87 -14.81 -7.36 -1.08
CA LEU A 87 -14.28 -8.02 -2.29
C LEU A 87 -12.75 -8.23 -2.25
N ALA A 88 -12.09 -7.94 -1.12
CA ALA A 88 -10.64 -8.13 -0.97
C ALA A 88 -10.20 -9.58 -1.28
N CYS A 89 -11.07 -10.56 -1.12
CA CYS A 89 -10.79 -11.96 -1.48
C CYS A 89 -10.55 -12.18 -2.99
N PHE A 90 -11.04 -11.31 -3.87
CA PHE A 90 -10.84 -11.42 -5.32
C PHE A 90 -9.66 -10.59 -5.83
N GLU A 91 -9.12 -9.69 -5.00
CA GLU A 91 -7.99 -8.82 -5.33
C GLU A 91 -6.65 -9.53 -5.61
N PRO A 92 -6.31 -10.69 -4.99
CA PRO A 92 -4.99 -11.31 -5.15
C PRO A 92 -4.67 -11.73 -6.59
N PHE A 93 -5.69 -12.06 -7.38
CA PHE A 93 -5.53 -12.49 -8.76
C PHE A 93 -6.30 -11.58 -9.70
N SER A 94 -5.66 -11.26 -10.82
CA SER A 94 -6.33 -10.52 -11.90
C SER A 94 -7.45 -11.35 -12.52
N TYR A 95 -8.43 -10.68 -13.10
CA TYR A 95 -9.56 -11.31 -13.79
C TYR A 95 -9.11 -12.36 -14.83
N GLN A 96 -8.03 -12.10 -15.58
CA GLN A 96 -7.49 -13.04 -16.55
C GLN A 96 -7.06 -14.37 -15.90
N VAL A 97 -6.46 -14.33 -14.71
CA VAL A 97 -6.02 -15.53 -13.98
C VAL A 97 -7.23 -16.33 -13.52
N TRP A 98 -8.27 -15.67 -12.99
CA TRP A 98 -9.52 -16.32 -12.63
C TRP A 98 -10.16 -17.05 -13.81
N MET A 99 -10.18 -16.41 -14.99
CA MET A 99 -10.69 -17.05 -16.21
C MET A 99 -9.85 -18.26 -16.63
N LEU A 100 -8.52 -18.19 -16.49
CA LEU A 100 -7.63 -19.33 -16.76
C LEU A 100 -7.82 -20.49 -15.78
N ILE A 101 -8.12 -20.22 -14.50
CA ILE A 101 -8.43 -21.26 -13.50
C ILE A 101 -9.74 -21.97 -13.87
N LEU A 102 -10.79 -21.23 -14.22
CA LEU A 102 -12.05 -21.82 -14.67
C LEU A 102 -11.84 -22.62 -15.96
N GLY A 103 -11.07 -22.08 -16.91
CA GLY A 103 -10.71 -22.75 -18.14
C GLY A 103 -9.93 -24.06 -17.91
N SER A 104 -9.01 -24.09 -16.94
CA SER A 104 -8.23 -25.29 -16.64
C SER A 104 -9.07 -26.42 -16.06
N VAL A 105 -10.08 -26.12 -15.23
CA VAL A 105 -11.05 -27.13 -14.75
C VAL A 105 -11.88 -27.71 -15.90
N VAL A 106 -12.37 -26.85 -16.80
CA VAL A 106 -13.14 -27.25 -17.98
C VAL A 106 -12.30 -28.06 -18.98
N LEU A 107 -10.98 -27.91 -18.97
CA LEU A 107 -10.07 -28.67 -19.81
C LEU A 107 -9.64 -30.00 -19.17
N VAL A 108 -9.19 -29.97 -17.91
CA VAL A 108 -8.63 -31.15 -17.23
C VAL A 108 -9.70 -32.16 -16.84
N GLY A 109 -10.90 -31.71 -16.47
CA GLY A 109 -12.02 -32.59 -16.12
C GLY A 109 -12.40 -33.56 -17.25
N PRO A 110 -12.71 -33.06 -18.47
CA PRO A 110 -12.98 -33.91 -19.63
C PRO A 110 -11.80 -34.78 -20.05
N ILE A 111 -10.56 -34.30 -19.96
CA ILE A 111 -9.37 -35.12 -20.27
C ILE A 111 -9.25 -36.30 -19.31
N LEU A 112 -9.42 -36.08 -18.00
CA LEU A 112 -9.42 -37.16 -17.01
C LEU A 112 -10.56 -38.15 -17.24
N TRP A 113 -11.75 -37.65 -17.59
CA TRP A 113 -12.89 -38.50 -17.95
C TRP A 113 -12.58 -39.35 -19.20
N LEU A 114 -12.06 -38.76 -20.28
CA LEU A 114 -11.69 -39.47 -21.50
C LEU A 114 -10.61 -40.53 -21.23
N LEU A 115 -9.59 -40.19 -20.47
CA LEU A 115 -8.51 -41.12 -20.12
C LEU A 115 -8.99 -42.27 -19.24
N THR A 116 -10.03 -42.09 -18.43
CA THR A 116 -10.50 -43.13 -17.51
C THR A 116 -11.61 -43.99 -18.12
N GLU A 117 -12.65 -43.34 -18.66
CA GLU A 117 -13.89 -43.97 -19.12
C GLU A 117 -13.90 -44.20 -20.65
N GLY A 118 -13.11 -43.42 -21.39
CA GLY A 118 -12.97 -43.52 -22.85
C GLY A 118 -11.90 -44.53 -23.28
N THR A 119 -10.82 -44.68 -22.51
CA THR A 119 -9.86 -45.79 -22.71
C THR A 119 -10.26 -47.05 -21.95
N GLY A 120 -11.31 -47.04 -21.13
CA GLY A 120 -11.67 -48.11 -20.20
C GLY A 120 -12.35 -49.34 -20.79
N ASP A 121 -12.46 -49.49 -22.12
CA ASP A 121 -13.22 -50.60 -22.75
C ASP A 121 -12.57 -52.00 -22.53
N TRP A 122 -11.36 -52.10 -21.99
CA TRP A 122 -10.72 -53.35 -21.51
C TRP A 122 -11.08 -53.71 -20.05
N ALA A 123 -11.61 -52.77 -19.26
CA ALA A 123 -11.98 -52.98 -17.86
C ALA A 123 -13.20 -53.90 -17.59
N PRO A 124 -14.21 -54.05 -18.47
CA PRO A 124 -15.35 -54.92 -18.19
C PRO A 124 -14.99 -56.42 -18.15
N ILE A 125 -13.78 -56.79 -18.59
CA ILE A 125 -13.29 -58.17 -18.53
C ILE A 125 -12.82 -58.55 -17.11
N LEU A 126 -12.29 -57.61 -16.32
CA LEU A 126 -11.78 -57.90 -14.97
C LEU A 126 -12.74 -57.48 -13.83
N TYR A 127 -13.64 -56.50 -14.02
CA TYR A 127 -14.49 -55.98 -12.93
C TYR A 127 -15.93 -55.69 -13.38
N PRO A 128 -16.82 -56.71 -13.42
CA PRO A 128 -18.19 -56.59 -13.95
C PRO A 128 -19.19 -55.83 -13.04
N THR A 129 -18.83 -55.54 -11.78
CA THR A 129 -19.76 -54.96 -10.78
C THR A 129 -19.86 -53.44 -10.78
N MET A 130 -19.09 -52.73 -11.61
CA MET A 130 -19.04 -51.26 -11.68
C MET A 130 -19.54 -50.71 -13.04
N SER A 131 -20.62 -51.28 -13.57
CA SER A 131 -21.17 -51.04 -14.93
C SER A 131 -21.66 -49.61 -15.26
N ARG A 132 -21.65 -48.63 -14.34
CA ARG A 132 -22.09 -47.25 -14.65
C ARG A 132 -20.89 -46.32 -14.80
N LYS A 133 -20.64 -45.87 -16.05
CA LYS A 133 -19.66 -44.82 -16.36
C LYS A 133 -20.03 -43.54 -15.61
N ALA A 134 -19.06 -42.91 -14.94
CA ALA A 134 -19.30 -41.61 -14.29
C ALA A 134 -19.46 -40.50 -15.34
N SER A 135 -20.25 -39.47 -15.03
CA SER A 135 -20.45 -38.32 -15.92
C SER A 135 -19.19 -37.45 -15.99
N VAL A 136 -18.92 -36.82 -17.14
CA VAL A 136 -17.87 -35.80 -17.31
C VAL A 136 -17.98 -34.71 -16.23
N LEU A 137 -19.22 -34.31 -15.91
CA LEU A 137 -19.48 -33.29 -14.90
C LEU A 137 -18.98 -33.70 -13.52
N ARG A 138 -18.99 -35.00 -13.19
CA ARG A 138 -18.45 -35.51 -11.93
C ARG A 138 -16.92 -35.34 -11.87
N TYR A 139 -16.22 -35.63 -12.96
CA TYR A 139 -14.78 -35.41 -13.04
C TYR A 139 -14.42 -33.92 -12.99
N MET A 140 -15.17 -33.06 -13.68
CA MET A 140 -14.99 -31.61 -13.58
C MET A 140 -15.21 -31.10 -12.15
N TRP A 141 -16.26 -31.59 -11.49
CA TRP A 141 -16.54 -31.27 -10.09
C TRP A 141 -15.39 -31.69 -9.19
N ASP A 142 -14.95 -32.94 -9.28
CA ASP A 142 -13.89 -33.47 -8.43
C ASP A 142 -12.52 -32.77 -8.69
N VAL A 143 -12.25 -32.36 -9.94
CA VAL A 143 -11.09 -31.51 -10.31
C VAL A 143 -11.19 -30.11 -9.70
N GLY A 144 -12.38 -29.50 -9.72
CA GLY A 144 -12.63 -28.20 -9.10
C GLY A 144 -12.50 -28.24 -7.57
N PHE A 145 -12.96 -29.32 -6.92
CA PHE A 145 -12.82 -29.48 -5.46
C PHE A 145 -11.37 -29.60 -5.01
N ALA A 146 -10.49 -30.15 -5.85
CA ALA A 146 -9.07 -30.20 -5.56
C ALA A 146 -8.44 -28.80 -5.40
N LEU A 147 -8.97 -27.77 -6.08
CA LEU A 147 -8.55 -26.37 -5.91
C LEU A 147 -8.93 -25.80 -4.53
N THR A 148 -9.92 -26.39 -3.87
CA THR A 148 -10.31 -26.05 -2.49
C THR A 148 -9.62 -26.94 -1.45
N ALA A 149 -8.58 -27.68 -1.85
CA ALA A 149 -7.93 -28.71 -1.06
C ALA A 149 -8.87 -29.83 -0.57
N GLN A 150 -9.98 -30.05 -1.27
CA GLN A 150 -10.93 -31.11 -0.97
C GLN A 150 -10.72 -32.29 -1.93
N GLY A 151 -10.54 -33.48 -1.37
CA GLY A 151 -10.39 -34.71 -2.14
C GLY A 151 -11.71 -35.49 -2.23
N ASN A 152 -11.96 -36.11 -3.37
CA ASN A 152 -13.06 -37.05 -3.55
C ASN A 152 -12.56 -38.38 -4.11
N ARG A 153 -13.31 -39.46 -3.88
CA ARG A 153 -12.94 -40.78 -4.42
C ARG A 153 -13.28 -40.84 -5.91
N MET A 154 -12.26 -40.68 -6.75
CA MET A 154 -12.35 -40.90 -8.20
C MET A 154 -11.96 -42.32 -8.56
N ARG A 155 -12.61 -42.89 -9.58
CA ARG A 155 -12.09 -44.06 -10.29
C ARG A 155 -11.02 -43.59 -11.26
N LEU A 156 -9.85 -44.23 -11.26
CA LEU A 156 -8.68 -43.79 -12.02
C LEU A 156 -7.88 -45.01 -12.50
N ASN A 157 -7.51 -44.99 -13.79
CA ASN A 157 -6.53 -45.90 -14.39
C ASN A 157 -5.10 -45.41 -14.09
N GLU A 158 -4.09 -46.27 -14.23
CA GLU A 158 -2.69 -45.91 -13.90
C GLU A 158 -2.21 -44.64 -14.63
N SER A 159 -2.54 -44.46 -15.92
CA SER A 159 -2.19 -43.24 -16.66
C SER A 159 -2.90 -41.98 -16.16
N SER A 160 -4.16 -42.10 -15.72
CA SER A 160 -4.94 -40.97 -15.19
C SER A 160 -4.45 -40.51 -13.81
N ARG A 161 -3.81 -41.40 -13.03
CA ARG A 161 -3.19 -41.04 -11.75
C ARG A 161 -2.01 -40.10 -11.90
N VAL A 162 -1.20 -40.28 -12.94
CA VAL A 162 -0.08 -39.37 -13.25
C VAL A 162 -0.61 -37.96 -13.54
N LEU A 163 -1.65 -37.85 -14.37
CA LEU A 163 -2.28 -36.57 -14.69
C LEU A 163 -2.90 -35.91 -13.45
N LEU A 164 -3.55 -36.70 -12.58
CA LEU A 164 -4.08 -36.19 -11.32
C LEU A 164 -2.97 -35.68 -10.40
N GLY A 165 -1.82 -36.35 -10.35
CA GLY A 165 -0.66 -35.89 -9.57
C GLY A 165 -0.11 -34.54 -10.06
N ILE A 166 -0.07 -34.33 -11.39
CA ILE A 166 0.29 -33.04 -11.98
C ILE A 166 -0.76 -31.98 -11.62
N TRP A 167 -2.05 -32.32 -11.71
CA TRP A 167 -3.14 -31.43 -11.32
C TRP A 167 -3.07 -31.03 -9.84
N TRP A 168 -2.78 -31.96 -8.94
CA TRP A 168 -2.60 -31.67 -7.52
C TRP A 168 -1.42 -30.75 -7.27
N THR A 169 -0.29 -30.97 -7.95
CA THR A 169 0.86 -30.07 -7.86
C THR A 169 0.48 -28.66 -8.29
N TYR A 170 -0.24 -28.53 -9.41
CA TYR A 170 -0.76 -27.25 -9.87
C TYR A 170 -1.71 -26.59 -8.86
N ALA A 171 -2.68 -27.34 -8.32
CA ALA A 171 -3.63 -26.84 -7.34
C ALA A 171 -2.94 -26.35 -6.06
N ILE A 172 -1.95 -27.09 -5.57
CA ILE A 172 -1.17 -26.74 -4.38
C ILE A 172 -0.42 -25.43 -4.61
N ILE A 173 0.31 -25.31 -5.74
CA ILE A 173 1.02 -24.07 -6.10
C ILE A 173 0.04 -22.90 -6.12
N LEU A 174 -1.12 -23.08 -6.74
CA LEU A 174 -2.13 -22.04 -6.87
C LEU A 174 -2.68 -21.57 -5.51
N ILE A 175 -3.03 -22.50 -4.62
CA ILE A 175 -3.53 -22.20 -3.27
C ILE A 175 -2.49 -21.42 -2.48
N TYR A 176 -1.23 -21.83 -2.51
CA TYR A 176 -0.16 -21.15 -1.78
C TYR A 176 0.16 -19.78 -2.36
N THR A 177 0.17 -19.62 -3.68
CA THR A 177 0.33 -18.31 -4.30
C THR A 177 -0.82 -17.38 -3.95
N TYR A 178 -2.08 -17.85 -4.04
CA TYR A 178 -3.26 -17.07 -3.65
C TYR A 178 -3.18 -16.60 -2.20
N THR A 179 -2.90 -17.53 -1.29
CA THR A 179 -2.81 -17.25 0.15
C THR A 179 -1.67 -16.27 0.44
N GLY A 180 -0.50 -16.45 -0.19
CA GLY A 180 0.65 -15.56 -0.03
C GLY A 180 0.37 -14.14 -0.52
N THR A 181 -0.22 -14.00 -1.70
CA THR A 181 -0.57 -12.67 -2.25
C THR A 181 -1.68 -12.00 -1.45
N LEU A 182 -2.68 -12.77 -0.99
CA LEU A 182 -3.73 -12.24 -0.12
C LEU A 182 -3.15 -11.72 1.20
N ILE A 183 -2.32 -12.50 1.88
CA ILE A 183 -1.66 -12.07 3.12
C ILE A 183 -0.84 -10.81 2.86
N ALA A 184 -0.04 -10.76 1.79
CA ALA A 184 0.75 -9.58 1.45
C ALA A 184 -0.13 -8.33 1.19
N SER A 185 -1.29 -8.49 0.55
CA SER A 185 -2.22 -7.39 0.31
C SER A 185 -2.91 -6.89 1.58
N LEU A 186 -3.11 -7.78 2.56
CA LEU A 186 -3.75 -7.43 3.85
C LEU A 186 -2.75 -6.87 4.86
N THR A 187 -1.47 -7.20 4.76
CA THR A 187 -0.43 -6.66 5.66
C THR A 187 0.11 -5.31 5.21
N VAL A 188 0.06 -5.00 3.91
CA VAL A 188 0.50 -3.72 3.36
C VAL A 188 -0.72 -2.87 3.05
N PRO A 189 -1.13 -1.94 3.94
CA PRO A 189 -2.21 -1.01 3.64
C PRO A 189 -1.78 -0.13 2.46
N ARG A 190 -2.52 -0.21 1.35
CA ARG A 190 -2.34 0.71 0.23
C ARG A 190 -2.89 2.08 0.63
N VAL A 191 -2.02 2.91 1.16
CA VAL A 191 -2.29 4.33 1.42
C VAL A 191 -2.35 5.02 0.05
N ALA A 192 -3.56 5.30 -0.42
CA ALA A 192 -3.72 6.18 -1.57
C ALA A 192 -3.36 7.61 -1.13
N SER A 193 -2.16 8.09 -1.48
CA SER A 193 -1.85 9.52 -1.46
C SER A 193 -2.80 10.21 -2.43
N HIS A 194 -3.66 11.09 -1.92
CA HIS A 194 -4.63 11.81 -2.76
C HIS A 194 -4.08 13.12 -3.33
N ILE A 195 -2.97 13.63 -2.78
CA ILE A 195 -2.37 14.91 -3.14
C ILE A 195 -0.86 14.72 -3.15
N GLU A 196 -0.27 14.67 -4.34
CA GLU A 196 1.17 14.54 -4.55
C GLU A 196 1.82 15.83 -5.04
N SER A 197 1.01 16.80 -5.50
CA SER A 197 1.49 18.09 -5.99
C SER A 197 0.64 19.28 -5.53
N LEU A 198 1.24 20.48 -5.58
CA LEU A 198 0.52 21.73 -5.35
C LEU A 198 -0.53 22.02 -6.42
N GLU A 199 -0.32 21.52 -7.64
CA GLU A 199 -1.26 21.70 -8.76
C GLU A 199 -2.55 20.89 -8.53
N GLU A 200 -2.47 19.74 -7.88
CA GLU A 200 -3.65 18.97 -7.45
C GLU A 200 -4.45 19.67 -6.34
N LEU A 201 -3.88 20.68 -5.67
CA LEU A 201 -4.54 21.47 -4.64
C LEU A 201 -5.19 22.76 -5.19
N ALA A 202 -4.79 23.21 -6.38
CA ALA A 202 -5.25 24.47 -7.00
C ALA A 202 -6.63 24.32 -7.66
#